data_AF-A0A6P2GDJ6-F1
#
_entry.id   AF-A0A6P2GDJ6-F1
#
_cell.length_a   1.000
_cell.length_b   1.000
_cell.length_c   1.000
_cell.angle_alpha   90.00
_cell.angle_beta   90.00
_cell.angle_gamma   90.00
#
_symmetry.space_group_name_H-M   'P 1'
#
loop_
_entity.id
_entity.type
_entity.pdbx_description
1 polymer ?
#
loop_
_entity_poly.entity_id
_entity_poly.type
_entity_poly.pdbx_seq_one_letter_code
_entity_poly.pdbx_strand_id
1 'polypeptide(L)'
;MCNYSGSHFGARYSDACCIDGYLWDEDSCDEPGGPLYNGGDIPCPACNLDEFVEYHADDTWHSGNAKQRRTARRTYFRDLRSRIVRSLELDGAKHE
;
A
#
# COMPACT_ATOMS: atom_id res chain seq x y z
N MET A 1 -15.33 -1.93 0.68
CA MET A 1 -14.49 -1.22 1.66
C MET A 1 -13.79 -2.24 2.52
N CYS A 2 -12.47 -2.12 2.63
CA CYS A 2 -11.71 -2.94 3.56
C CYS A 2 -11.63 -2.18 4.89
N ASN A 3 -11.83 -2.84 6.03
CA ASN A 3 -11.79 -2.19 7.34
C ASN A 3 -10.33 -1.92 7.80
N TYR A 4 -9.47 -1.56 6.86
CA TYR A 4 -8.06 -1.31 7.13
C TYR A 4 -7.90 0.09 7.73
N SER A 5 -7.25 0.14 8.89
CA SER A 5 -6.74 1.37 9.48
C SER A 5 -5.26 1.20 9.84
N GLY A 6 -4.46 2.24 9.62
CA GLY A 6 -3.02 2.21 9.85
C GLY A 6 -2.43 3.60 10.01
N SER A 7 -1.15 3.66 10.37
CA SER A 7 -0.37 4.90 10.39
C SER A 7 0.47 4.96 9.11
N HIS A 8 0.07 5.83 8.17
CA HIS A 8 0.76 6.01 6.88
C HIS A 8 1.13 7.45 6.59
N PHE A 9 0.52 8.42 7.28
CA PHE A 9 0.77 9.86 7.07
C PHE A 9 1.67 10.48 8.15
N GLY A 10 2.24 9.66 9.04
CA GLY A 10 3.27 10.05 10.00
C GLY A 10 2.77 10.34 11.41
N ALA A 11 1.49 10.15 11.69
CA ALA A 11 0.95 10.24 13.05
C ALA A 11 1.36 9.03 13.90
N ARG A 12 1.36 9.20 15.23
CA ARG A 12 1.62 8.10 16.18
C ARG A 12 0.40 7.18 16.37
N TYR A 13 -0.75 7.57 15.83
CA TYR A 13 -2.01 6.83 15.83
C TYR A 13 -2.39 6.47 14.39
N SER A 14 -3.41 5.62 14.21
CA SER A 14 -3.94 5.31 12.88
C SER A 14 -4.57 6.57 12.29
N ASP A 15 -3.90 7.15 11.30
CA ASP A 15 -4.30 8.35 10.57
C ASP A 15 -4.81 8.03 9.16
N ALA A 16 -4.73 6.77 8.75
CA ALA A 16 -5.12 6.33 7.42
C ALA A 16 -6.26 5.33 7.45
N CYS A 17 -7.28 5.56 6.63
CA CYS A 17 -8.41 4.66 6.41
C CYS A 17 -8.56 4.27 4.93
N CYS A 18 -9.06 3.06 4.68
CA CYS A 18 -9.30 2.51 3.35
C CYS A 18 -10.67 2.92 2.80
N ILE A 19 -10.69 3.70 1.71
CA ILE A 19 -11.91 4.06 0.96
C ILE A 19 -11.67 3.71 -0.51
N ASP A 20 -12.56 2.90 -1.09
CA ASP A 20 -12.51 2.42 -2.49
C ASP A 20 -11.15 1.84 -2.94
N GLY A 21 -10.40 1.24 -2.03
CA GLY A 21 -9.13 0.58 -2.35
C GLY A 21 -7.90 1.48 -2.25
N TYR A 22 -8.07 2.71 -1.77
CA TYR A 22 -6.99 3.67 -1.54
C TYR A 22 -7.03 4.18 -0.09
N LEU A 23 -5.88 4.63 0.41
CA LEU A 23 -5.71 5.19 1.73
C LEU A 23 -6.04 6.69 1.71
N TRP A 24 -6.82 7.10 2.69
CA TRP A 24 -7.18 8.49 2.93
C TRP A 24 -6.78 8.90 4.34
N ASP A 25 -6.28 10.13 4.45
CA ASP A 25 -5.88 10.73 5.71
C ASP A 25 -7.13 11.19 6.48
N GLU A 26 -7.43 10.54 7.60
CA GLU A 26 -8.57 10.84 8.46
C GLU A 26 -8.44 12.21 9.13
N ASP A 27 -7.22 12.71 9.33
CA ASP A 27 -6.95 14.02 9.92
C ASP A 27 -7.02 15.16 8.90
N SER A 28 -7.17 14.84 7.62
CA SER A 28 -7.30 15.85 6.56
C SER A 28 -8.66 16.54 6.53
N CYS A 29 -9.59 16.17 7.41
CA CYS A 29 -10.91 16.78 7.46
C CYS A 29 -10.99 17.91 8.49
N ASP A 30 -11.46 19.08 8.06
CA ASP A 30 -11.73 20.21 8.97
C ASP A 30 -12.96 19.99 9.86
N GLU A 31 -13.88 19.07 9.49
CA GLU A 31 -15.10 18.76 10.23
C GLU A 31 -15.34 17.23 10.32
N PRO A 32 -15.85 16.70 11.45
CA PRO A 32 -16.14 15.27 11.59
C PRO A 32 -17.14 14.79 10.52
N GLY A 33 -16.71 13.93 9.60
CA GLY A 33 -17.53 13.39 8.51
C GLY A 33 -17.61 14.26 7.24
N GLY A 34 -16.77 15.31 7.13
CA GLY A 34 -16.61 16.06 5.90
C GLY A 34 -15.81 15.30 4.82
N PRO A 35 -15.64 15.89 3.64
CA PRO A 35 -14.79 15.32 2.59
C PRO A 35 -13.32 15.28 3.05
N LEU A 36 -12.66 14.14 2.81
CA LEU A 36 -11.22 13.99 3.00
C LEU A 36 -10.52 14.66 1.80
N TYR A 37 -9.62 15.61 2.07
CA TYR A 37 -8.94 16.38 1.02
C TYR A 37 -7.56 15.83 0.65
N ASN A 38 -6.95 15.03 1.52
CA ASN A 38 -5.65 14.41 1.31
C ASN A 38 -5.75 12.88 1.35
N GLY A 39 -5.13 12.24 0.36
CA GLY A 39 -5.18 10.80 0.16
C GLY A 39 -5.74 10.42 -1.21
N GLY A 40 -6.02 9.13 -1.41
CA GLY A 40 -6.49 8.60 -2.68
C GLY A 40 -5.39 8.23 -3.69
N ASP A 41 -4.14 8.63 -3.44
CA ASP A 41 -2.99 8.26 -4.28
C ASP A 41 -2.27 6.99 -3.80
N ILE A 42 -2.34 6.71 -2.50
CA ILE A 42 -1.68 5.55 -1.90
C ILE A 42 -2.66 4.37 -1.93
N PRO A 43 -2.34 3.26 -2.60
CA PRO A 43 -3.24 2.11 -2.64
C PRO A 43 -3.40 1.49 -1.25
N CYS A 44 -4.48 0.78 -1.00
CA CYS A 44 -4.62 0.10 0.28
C CYS A 44 -3.80 -1.20 0.31
N PRO A 45 -2.91 -1.41 1.30
CA PRO A 45 -2.12 -2.63 1.38
C PRO A 45 -2.94 -3.89 1.72
N ALA A 46 -4.17 -3.74 2.21
CA ALA A 46 -5.03 -4.86 2.58
C ALA A 46 -5.88 -5.39 1.40
N CYS A 47 -6.53 -4.49 0.64
CA CYS A 47 -7.41 -4.88 -0.47
C CYS A 47 -6.85 -4.58 -1.87
N ASN A 48 -5.89 -3.66 -1.98
CA ASN A 48 -5.23 -3.29 -3.23
C ASN A 48 -3.70 -3.47 -3.14
N LEU A 49 -3.30 -4.63 -2.64
CA LEU A 49 -1.89 -4.94 -2.35
C LEU A 49 -1.01 -4.93 -3.60
N ASP A 50 -1.51 -5.38 -4.75
CA ASP A 50 -0.72 -5.41 -5.98
C ASP A 50 -0.31 -3.99 -6.41
N GLU A 51 -1.25 -3.04 -6.42
CA GLU A 51 -0.96 -1.64 -6.73
C GLU A 51 -0.13 -0.99 -5.62
N PHE A 52 -0.35 -1.35 -4.35
CA PHE A 52 0.49 -0.87 -3.24
C PHE A 52 1.96 -1.32 -3.38
N VAL A 53 2.18 -2.56 -3.81
CA VAL A 53 3.52 -3.08 -4.09
C VAL A 53 4.14 -2.33 -5.27
N GLU A 54 3.37 -1.99 -6.30
CA GLU A 54 3.83 -1.15 -7.41
C GLU A 54 4.16 0.28 -6.98
N TYR A 55 3.34 0.89 -6.12
CA TYR A 55 3.57 2.23 -5.56
C TYR A 55 4.87 2.29 -4.76
N HIS A 56 5.19 1.23 -4.02
CA HIS A 56 6.44 1.11 -3.25
C HIS A 56 7.59 0.44 -4.02
N ALA A 57 7.38 0.05 -5.27
CA ALA A 57 8.45 -0.49 -6.09
C ALA A 57 9.41 0.63 -6.49
N ASP A 58 10.68 0.44 -6.20
CA ASP A 58 11.73 1.32 -6.70
C ASP A 58 11.91 1.10 -8.21
N ASP A 59 12.25 2.17 -8.93
CA ASP A 59 12.61 2.15 -10.35
C ASP A 59 14.00 1.52 -10.59
N THR A 60 14.23 0.37 -9.97
CA THR A 60 15.51 -0.32 -10.03
C THR A 60 15.77 -0.80 -11.45
N TRP A 61 16.80 -0.22 -12.08
CA TRP A 61 17.25 -0.65 -13.39
C TRP A 61 18.00 -1.98 -13.32
N HIS A 62 17.41 -3.03 -13.87
CA HIS A 62 18.07 -4.34 -13.98
C HIS A 62 18.86 -4.44 -15.29
N SER A 63 20.17 -4.66 -15.18
CA SER A 63 21.05 -4.96 -16.31
C SER A 63 20.89 -6.42 -16.80
N GLY A 64 21.53 -6.76 -17.92
CA GLY A 64 21.50 -8.12 -18.49
C GLY A 64 20.43 -8.31 -19.57
N ASN A 65 20.21 -9.56 -19.98
CA ASN A 65 19.30 -9.90 -21.08
C ASN A 65 17.82 -9.85 -20.67
N ALA A 66 16.91 -9.91 -21.66
CA ALA A 66 15.47 -9.81 -21.42
C ALA A 66 14.90 -10.88 -20.46
N LYS A 67 15.47 -12.10 -20.43
CA LYS A 67 15.06 -13.16 -19.51
C LYS A 67 15.51 -12.86 -18.07
N GLN A 68 16.74 -12.38 -17.91
CA GLN A 68 17.29 -11.97 -16.62
C GLN A 68 16.47 -10.83 -16.02
N ARG A 69 16.17 -9.78 -16.79
CA ARG A 69 15.36 -8.65 -16.33
C ARG A 69 13.94 -9.06 -15.89
N ARG A 70 13.27 -9.92 -16.65
CA ARG A 70 11.95 -10.46 -16.26
C ARG A 70 12.00 -11.28 -14.97
N THR A 71 13.04 -12.09 -14.81
CA THR A 71 13.23 -12.91 -13.60
C THR A 71 13.53 -12.03 -12.39
N ALA A 72 14.43 -11.06 -12.54
CA ALA A 72 14.78 -10.10 -11.50
C ALA A 72 13.56 -9.30 -11.03
N ARG A 73 12.78 -8.75 -11.97
CA ARG A 73 11.53 -8.04 -11.66
C ARG A 73 10.56 -8.94 -10.89
N ARG A 74 10.29 -10.16 -11.36
CA ARG A 74 9.36 -11.08 -10.67
C ARG A 74 9.81 -11.39 -9.24
N THR A 75 11.11 -11.64 -9.03
CA THR A 75 11.67 -11.90 -7.70
C THR A 75 11.57 -10.66 -6.82
N TYR A 76 11.94 -9.48 -7.33
CA TYR A 76 11.85 -8.22 -6.61
C TYR A 76 10.44 -7.93 -6.11
N PHE A 77 9.43 -8.04 -6.99
CA PHE A 77 8.03 -7.81 -6.65
C PHE A 77 7.52 -8.81 -5.60
N ARG A 78 7.87 -10.09 -5.74
CA ARG A 78 7.51 -11.12 -4.75
C ARG A 78 8.13 -10.82 -3.37
N ASP A 79 9.39 -10.43 -3.35
CA ASP A 79 10.11 -10.18 -2.10
C ASP A 79 9.66 -8.86 -1.46
N LEU A 80 9.33 -7.85 -2.26
CA LEU A 80 8.71 -6.60 -1.81
C LEU A 80 7.33 -6.85 -1.20
N ARG A 81 6.46 -7.59 -1.89
CA ARG A 81 5.15 -8.01 -1.37
C ARG A 81 5.29 -8.72 -0.02
N SER A 82 6.23 -9.65 0.09
CA SER A 82 6.46 -10.40 1.33
C SER A 82 6.93 -9.49 2.48
N ARG A 83 7.79 -8.51 2.19
CA ARG A 83 8.24 -7.51 3.16
C ARG A 83 7.10 -6.62 3.64
N ILE A 84 6.25 -6.14 2.72
CA ILE A 84 5.10 -5.29 3.04
C ILE A 84 4.11 -6.04 3.94
N VAL A 85 3.69 -7.26 3.53
CA VAL A 85 2.75 -8.08 4.30
C VAL A 85 3.27 -8.30 5.73
N ARG A 86 4.56 -8.62 5.87
CA ARG A 86 5.19 -8.82 7.17
C ARG A 86 5.30 -7.52 7.99
N SER A 87 5.64 -6.40 7.35
CA SER A 87 5.83 -5.12 8.03
C SER A 87 4.53 -4.53 8.55
N LEU A 88 3.43 -4.80 7.84
CA LEU A 88 2.10 -4.31 8.20
C LEU A 88 1.27 -5.36 8.96
N GLU A 89 1.91 -6.48 9.35
CA GLU A 89 1.27 -7.61 10.05
C GLU A 89 -0.04 -8.08 9.38
N LEU A 90 -0.08 -8.05 8.05
CA LEU A 90 -1.26 -8.43 7.24
C LEU A 90 -1.44 -9.95 7.14
N ASP A 91 -0.72 -10.72 7.95
CA ASP A 91 -0.77 -12.19 8.06
C ASP A 91 -2.14 -12.62 8.63
N GLY A 92 -3.19 -12.50 7.81
CA GLY A 92 -4.55 -12.85 8.20
C GLY A 92 -5.66 -11.95 7.67
N ALA A 93 -5.37 -10.92 6.87
CA ALA A 93 -6.40 -10.13 6.18
C ALA A 93 -7.06 -10.99 5.07
N LYS A 94 -7.86 -11.97 5.49
CA LYS A 94 -8.79 -12.67 4.61
C LYS A 94 -9.80 -11.63 4.15
N HIS A 95 -9.79 -11.38 2.84
CA HIS A 95 -10.91 -10.80 2.15
C HIS A 95 -12.10 -11.77 2.30
N GLU A 96 -13.03 -11.42 3.19
CA GLU A 96 -14.41 -11.95 3.16
C GLU A 96 -15.19 -11.21 2.07
#